data_AF-A0A538SZE0-F1
#
_entry.id   AF-A0A538SZE0-F1
#
_cell.length_a   1.000
_cell.length_b   1.000
_cell.length_c   1.000
_cell.angle_alpha   90.00
_cell.angle_beta   90.00
_cell.angle_gamma   90.00
#
_symmetry.space_group_name_H-M   'P 1'
#
loop_
_entity.id
_entity.type
_entity.pdbx_description
1 polymer ?
#
loop_
_entity_poly.entity_id
_entity_poly.type
_entity_poly.pdbx_seq_one_letter_code
_entity_poly.pdbx_strand_id
1 'polypeptide(L)'
;MAGPVQLSLLARRLRRALPAAPASCGLSRADRGRAPPRGAGRAGRGARLWGFDDRTREWNTLDTLARRPEHYHEELRRAEVGAREGETIHGALRAREPGLAALVEHYDADGRDSFLDSWREGDALGDWSRLAFSFIGEAPGAVTLRAAGGALPSLTKEYRLGADGALDVAYTLEAPAARHGQLTVVLNLGLHVARADDRFVEIGGARAEPAHFAARARHDRVERSAFVDRWAGRSLTLTTDREAQLERAPIETVSLSEQGAERVFQGLELRYTFAVSGTAGVAGAAEARP
;
A
#
# COMPACT_ATOMS: atom_id res chain seq x y z
N MET A 1 -22.40 -16.06 -8.81
CA MET A 1 -21.69 -14.90 -9.40
C MET A 1 -20.71 -14.38 -8.36
N ALA A 2 -19.43 -14.20 -8.68
CA ALA A 2 -18.54 -13.51 -7.76
C ALA A 2 -18.95 -12.03 -7.70
N GLY A 3 -19.38 -11.56 -6.53
CA GLY A 3 -19.64 -10.14 -6.29
C GLY A 3 -18.35 -9.31 -6.35
N PRO A 4 -18.47 -7.97 -6.44
CA PRO A 4 -17.32 -7.06 -6.47
C PRO A 4 -16.43 -7.26 -5.23
N VAL A 5 -15.10 -7.21 -5.38
CA VAL A 5 -14.15 -7.26 -4.25
C VAL A 5 -14.06 -5.86 -3.66
N GLN A 6 -14.13 -5.69 -2.35
CA GLN A 6 -13.99 -4.38 -1.70
C GLN A 6 -12.85 -4.41 -0.69
N LEU A 7 -11.96 -3.42 -0.79
CA LEU A 7 -10.87 -3.19 0.16
C LEU A 7 -11.05 -1.79 0.76
N SER A 8 -11.18 -1.73 2.07
CA SER A 8 -11.38 -0.49 2.83
C SER A 8 -10.15 -0.20 3.69
N LEU A 9 -9.67 1.03 3.61
CA LEU A 9 -8.55 1.57 4.38
C LEU A 9 -9.06 2.67 5.31
N LEU A 10 -8.91 2.48 6.62
CA LEU A 10 -9.39 3.45 7.60
C LEU A 10 -8.34 3.73 8.68
N ALA A 11 -7.86 4.97 8.72
CA ALA A 11 -7.01 5.48 9.79
C ALA A 11 -7.86 5.93 10.98
N ARG A 12 -7.66 5.32 12.17
CA ARG A 12 -8.38 5.67 13.41
C ARG A 12 -7.44 6.11 14.52
N ARG A 13 -7.96 6.94 15.44
CA ARG A 13 -7.38 7.10 16.79
C ARG A 13 -7.65 5.82 17.58
N LEU A 14 -6.66 5.37 18.36
CA LEU A 14 -6.93 4.41 19.43
C LEU A 14 -7.73 5.14 20.52
N ARG A 15 -8.89 4.61 20.93
CA ARG A 15 -9.61 5.16 22.09
C ARG A 15 -8.74 4.92 23.33
N ARG A 16 -8.30 5.98 24.01
CA ARG A 16 -7.78 5.87 25.38
C ARG A 16 -8.94 5.52 26.31
N ALA A 17 -8.78 4.55 27.19
CA ALA A 17 -9.59 4.47 28.40
C ALA A 17 -8.97 5.44 29.43
N LEU A 18 -9.73 6.47 29.85
CA LEU A 18 -9.72 7.19 31.15
C LEU A 18 -10.48 8.54 31.04
N PRO A 19 -10.97 9.13 32.16
CA PRO A 19 -12.37 9.53 32.36
C PRO A 19 -12.73 10.93 31.86
N ALA A 20 -14.04 11.14 31.69
CA ALA A 20 -14.66 12.38 31.24
C ALA A 20 -14.58 13.51 32.27
N ALA A 21 -14.30 14.74 31.82
CA ALA A 21 -14.71 16.01 32.43
C ALA A 21 -14.57 17.17 31.40
N PRO A 22 -15.23 18.32 31.61
CA PRO A 22 -16.40 18.74 30.84
C PRO A 22 -16.08 19.70 29.70
N ALA A 23 -17.03 19.77 28.75
CA ALA A 23 -17.06 20.74 27.68
C ALA A 23 -17.24 22.17 28.22
N SER A 24 -16.46 23.12 27.69
CA SER A 24 -16.87 24.52 27.63
C SER A 24 -16.79 25.02 26.19
N CYS A 25 -17.85 25.74 25.84
CA CYS A 25 -18.19 26.25 24.53
C CYS A 25 -17.46 27.57 24.27
N GLY A 26 -17.02 27.78 23.03
CA GLY A 26 -16.47 29.05 22.55
C GLY A 26 -16.49 29.09 21.03
N LEU A 27 -17.63 29.47 20.47
CA LEU A 27 -17.79 29.74 19.03
C LEU A 27 -17.05 31.04 18.67
N SER A 28 -16.26 31.00 17.60
CA SER A 28 -16.08 32.14 16.72
C SER A 28 -16.20 31.66 15.28
N ARG A 29 -17.25 32.15 14.61
CA ARG A 29 -17.53 31.99 13.19
C ARG A 29 -16.59 32.90 12.40
N ALA A 30 -15.85 32.34 11.46
CA ALA A 30 -15.57 33.00 10.19
C ALA A 30 -15.41 31.94 9.11
N ASP A 31 -16.40 31.93 8.21
CA ASP A 31 -16.48 31.20 6.96
C ASP A 31 -15.24 31.46 6.08
N ARG A 32 -14.74 30.39 5.43
CA ARG A 32 -14.42 30.30 3.98
C ARG A 32 -13.23 29.36 3.74
N GLY A 33 -13.51 28.28 3.02
CA GLY A 33 -12.50 27.42 2.41
C GLY A 33 -12.99 25.99 2.33
N ARG A 34 -13.82 25.69 1.32
CA ARG A 34 -14.17 24.31 0.96
C ARG A 34 -12.86 23.57 0.70
N ALA A 35 -12.47 22.69 1.62
CA ALA A 35 -11.27 21.88 1.46
C ALA A 35 -11.48 20.92 0.26
N PRO A 36 -10.54 20.84 -0.70
CA PRO A 36 -10.61 19.86 -1.77
C PRO A 36 -10.43 18.43 -1.22
N PRO A 37 -10.88 17.39 -1.95
CA PRO A 37 -10.97 16.02 -1.44
C PRO A 37 -9.63 15.43 -1.03
N ARG A 38 -9.64 14.52 -0.05
CA ARG A 38 -8.45 13.79 0.45
C ARG A 38 -8.07 12.71 -0.56
N GLY A 39 -6.78 12.69 -0.94
CA GLY A 39 -6.21 11.68 -1.82
C GLY A 39 -5.88 12.22 -3.20
N ALA A 40 -4.71 11.83 -3.72
CA ALA A 40 -4.26 12.18 -5.06
C ALA A 40 -3.84 10.90 -5.79
N GLY A 41 -4.33 10.72 -7.02
CA GLY A 41 -4.12 9.52 -7.83
C GLY A 41 -3.46 9.81 -9.17
N ARG A 42 -2.89 8.78 -9.80
CA ARG A 42 -2.43 8.84 -11.20
C ARG A 42 -3.43 8.12 -12.09
N ALA A 43 -4.44 8.84 -12.56
CA ALA A 43 -5.53 8.28 -13.37
C ALA A 43 -5.03 7.54 -14.63
N GLY A 44 -3.96 8.03 -15.28
CA GLY A 44 -3.45 7.45 -16.54
C GLY A 44 -2.62 6.16 -16.42
N ARG A 45 -2.22 5.72 -15.22
CA ARG A 45 -1.41 4.50 -15.03
C ARG A 45 -1.90 3.72 -13.81
N GLY A 46 -2.54 2.58 -14.04
CA GLY A 46 -3.00 1.64 -13.01
C GLY A 46 -4.10 2.15 -12.08
N ALA A 47 -4.61 3.37 -12.32
CA ALA A 47 -5.45 4.09 -11.37
C ALA A 47 -4.91 3.97 -9.93
N ARG A 48 -3.60 4.16 -9.76
CA ARG A 48 -2.88 3.99 -8.49
C ARG A 48 -3.12 5.20 -7.57
N LEU A 49 -3.01 4.99 -6.26
CA LEU A 49 -3.05 6.05 -5.26
C LEU A 49 -1.63 6.33 -4.73
N TRP A 50 -1.16 7.57 -4.84
CA TRP A 50 0.19 7.93 -4.37
C TRP A 50 0.17 8.67 -3.03
N GLY A 51 -0.98 9.20 -2.61
CA GLY A 51 -1.12 9.91 -1.34
C GLY A 51 -2.47 9.65 -0.68
N PHE A 52 -2.45 9.42 0.64
CA PHE A 52 -3.64 9.36 1.47
C PHE A 52 -3.36 10.01 2.83
N ASP A 53 -3.79 11.27 2.94
CA ASP A 53 -3.41 12.17 4.02
C ASP A 53 -4.50 12.30 5.08
N ASP A 54 -4.12 12.03 6.33
CA ASP A 54 -4.85 12.50 7.49
C ASP A 54 -4.39 13.92 7.83
N ARG A 55 -5.06 14.91 7.22
CA ARG A 55 -4.75 16.33 7.41
C ARG A 55 -4.96 16.82 8.85
N THR A 56 -5.78 16.14 9.64
CA THR A 56 -5.99 16.50 11.05
C THR A 56 -4.81 16.07 11.92
N ARG A 57 -4.06 15.05 11.47
CA ARG A 57 -2.91 14.48 12.19
C ARG A 57 -1.59 14.70 11.45
N GLU A 58 -1.61 15.47 10.37
CA GLU A 58 -0.47 15.79 9.51
C GLU A 58 0.34 14.54 9.12
N TRP A 59 -0.39 13.46 8.78
CA TRP A 59 0.22 12.18 8.47
C TRP A 59 -0.20 11.70 7.08
N ASN A 60 0.78 11.50 6.20
CA ASN A 60 0.60 10.77 4.96
C ASN A 60 0.83 9.28 5.22
N THR A 61 -0.23 8.48 5.06
CA THR A 61 -0.17 7.03 5.32
C THR A 61 0.57 6.25 4.23
N LEU A 62 0.77 6.85 3.05
CA LEU A 62 1.42 6.24 1.88
C LEU A 62 2.81 6.83 1.62
N ASP A 63 3.35 7.58 2.58
CA ASP A 63 4.68 8.19 2.47
C ASP A 63 5.75 7.10 2.44
N THR A 64 6.18 6.69 1.26
CA THR A 64 7.20 5.65 1.08
C THR A 64 8.18 6.07 0.00
N LEU A 65 9.40 5.54 0.10
CA LEU A 65 10.43 5.74 -0.91
C LEU A 65 10.67 4.47 -1.71
N ALA A 66 10.77 4.63 -3.03
CA ALA A 66 11.20 3.57 -3.93
C ALA A 66 12.70 3.33 -3.80
N ARG A 67 13.13 2.09 -3.98
CA ARG A 67 14.55 1.72 -4.02
C ARG A 67 15.14 2.19 -5.33
N ARG A 68 16.09 3.11 -5.27
CA ARG A 68 16.74 3.72 -6.43
C ARG A 68 18.25 3.49 -6.41
N PRO A 69 18.90 3.46 -7.59
CA PRO A 69 20.35 3.44 -7.64
C PRO A 69 20.93 4.73 -7.06
N GLU A 70 21.88 4.61 -6.15
CA GLU A 70 22.70 5.69 -5.64
C GLU A 70 24.15 5.48 -6.08
N HIS A 71 24.91 6.59 -6.23
CA HIS A 71 26.27 6.55 -6.75
C HIS A 71 27.21 5.63 -5.96
N TYR A 72 27.00 5.53 -4.63
CA TYR A 72 27.84 4.75 -3.73
C TYR A 72 27.48 3.24 -3.67
N HIS A 73 26.42 2.80 -4.35
CA HIS A 73 26.00 1.38 -4.31
C HIS A 73 27.02 0.44 -4.97
N GLU A 74 27.76 0.91 -5.99
CA GLU A 74 28.83 0.13 -6.60
C GLU A 74 29.99 -0.10 -5.63
N GLU A 75 30.40 0.94 -4.92
CA GLU A 75 31.45 0.86 -3.90
C GLU A 75 31.05 -0.04 -2.74
N LEU A 76 29.78 0.06 -2.30
CA LEU A 76 29.22 -0.81 -1.27
C LEU A 76 29.26 -2.30 -1.67
N ARG A 77 28.91 -2.63 -2.92
CA ARG A 77 28.99 -4.01 -3.43
C ARG A 77 30.43 -4.53 -3.40
N ARG A 78 31.40 -3.70 -3.81
CA ARG A 78 32.82 -4.07 -3.77
C ARG A 78 33.33 -4.23 -2.34
N ALA A 79 32.93 -3.34 -1.43
CA ALA A 79 33.34 -3.35 -0.04
C ALA A 79 32.86 -4.60 0.72
N GLU A 80 31.60 -5.05 0.53
CA GLU A 80 31.11 -6.27 1.18
C GLU A 80 31.72 -7.57 0.59
N VAL A 81 32.05 -7.57 -0.70
CA VAL A 81 32.75 -8.72 -1.33
C VAL A 81 34.21 -8.78 -0.85
N GLY A 82 34.90 -7.63 -0.80
CA GLY A 82 36.30 -7.52 -0.37
C GLY A 82 36.53 -7.65 1.14
N ALA A 83 35.54 -7.32 1.98
CA ALA A 83 35.64 -7.50 3.44
C ALA A 83 35.76 -8.97 3.89
N ARG A 84 35.50 -9.94 2.98
CA ARG A 84 35.78 -11.37 3.22
C ARG A 84 37.26 -11.72 3.06
N GLU A 85 38.05 -10.87 2.40
CA GLU A 85 39.48 -11.04 2.14
C GLU A 85 40.29 -9.97 2.88
N GLY A 86 40.29 -10.00 4.21
CA GLY A 86 41.41 -9.62 5.09
C GLY A 86 42.15 -8.27 4.94
N GLU A 87 41.77 -7.36 4.04
CA GLU A 87 42.48 -6.10 3.82
C GLU A 87 41.81 -4.95 4.57
N THR A 88 42.59 -4.27 5.40
CA THR A 88 42.21 -3.02 6.06
C THR A 88 42.11 -1.91 5.01
N ILE A 89 40.91 -1.67 4.50
CA ILE A 89 40.65 -0.70 3.45
C ILE A 89 40.61 0.72 4.03
N HIS A 90 41.72 1.46 3.92
CA HIS A 90 41.75 2.89 4.21
C HIS A 90 41.11 3.65 3.04
N GLY A 91 39.89 4.19 3.25
CA GLY A 91 39.16 4.99 2.25
C GLY A 91 37.95 4.31 1.61
N ALA A 92 37.67 3.03 1.91
CA ALA A 92 36.47 2.37 1.40
C ALA A 92 35.23 2.71 2.22
N LEU A 93 34.10 2.79 1.52
CA LEU A 93 32.78 2.91 2.11
C LEU A 93 32.55 1.80 3.14
N ARG A 94 32.33 2.19 4.40
CA ARG A 94 32.06 1.27 5.51
C ARG A 94 30.60 0.84 5.50
N ALA A 95 30.33 -0.46 5.44
CA ALA A 95 29.02 -1.03 5.75
C ALA A 95 28.86 -1.17 7.28
N ARG A 96 27.78 -0.64 7.86
CA ARG A 96 27.53 -0.76 9.32
C ARG A 96 26.97 -2.12 9.71
N GLU A 97 26.41 -2.85 8.76
CA GLU A 97 25.77 -4.13 8.97
C GLU A 97 25.93 -5.01 7.73
N PRO A 98 25.85 -6.34 7.86
CA PRO A 98 25.98 -7.25 6.73
C PRO A 98 24.72 -7.28 5.85
N GLY A 99 24.92 -7.59 4.58
CA GLY A 99 23.84 -7.87 3.63
C GLY A 99 23.26 -6.62 2.99
N LEU A 100 23.95 -5.48 3.06
CA LEU A 100 23.56 -4.27 2.37
C LEU A 100 23.77 -4.38 0.86
N ALA A 101 24.77 -5.16 0.40
CA ALA A 101 24.98 -5.41 -1.03
C ALA A 101 23.76 -6.07 -1.67
N ALA A 102 23.16 -7.07 -1.00
CA ALA A 102 21.97 -7.76 -1.49
C ALA A 102 20.74 -6.83 -1.60
N LEU A 103 20.63 -5.82 -0.71
CA LEU A 103 19.55 -4.83 -0.77
C LEU A 103 19.67 -3.92 -2.00
N VAL A 104 20.90 -3.60 -2.43
CA VAL A 104 21.16 -2.70 -3.57
C VAL A 104 21.28 -3.44 -4.91
N GLU A 105 21.02 -4.75 -4.94
CA GLU A 105 20.86 -5.53 -6.17
C GLU A 105 19.47 -5.33 -6.81
N HIS A 106 18.48 -4.93 -6.02
CA HIS A 106 17.09 -4.87 -6.45
C HIS A 106 16.53 -3.45 -6.35
N TYR A 107 16.35 -2.82 -7.51
CA TYR A 107 15.72 -1.50 -7.61
C TYR A 107 14.27 -1.58 -8.06
N ASP A 108 13.47 -0.61 -7.62
CA ASP A 108 12.09 -0.48 -8.06
C ASP A 108 12.05 0.23 -9.43
N ALA A 109 11.43 -0.42 -10.41
CA ALA A 109 11.25 0.15 -11.75
C ALA A 109 10.29 1.35 -11.76
N ASP A 110 9.30 1.31 -10.87
CA ASP A 110 8.25 2.32 -10.70
C ASP A 110 8.35 3.00 -9.33
N GLY A 111 7.52 4.01 -9.07
CA GLY A 111 7.30 4.51 -7.71
C GLY A 111 6.55 3.47 -6.86
N ARG A 112 6.57 3.65 -5.54
CA ARG A 112 5.84 2.81 -4.58
C ARG A 112 4.47 3.39 -4.25
N ASP A 113 3.60 3.43 -5.25
CA ASP A 113 2.20 3.81 -5.07
C ASP A 113 1.40 2.66 -4.42
N SER A 114 0.19 2.93 -3.93
CA SER A 114 -0.75 1.92 -3.44
C SER A 114 -1.85 1.59 -4.46
N PHE A 115 -2.51 0.46 -4.24
CA PHE A 115 -3.52 -0.13 -5.14
C PHE A 115 -2.93 -0.45 -6.51
N LEU A 116 -1.76 -1.10 -6.51
CA LEU A 116 -1.18 -1.71 -7.71
C LEU A 116 -1.79 -3.10 -7.88
N ASP A 117 -2.40 -3.37 -9.04
CA ASP A 117 -3.23 -4.57 -9.21
C ASP A 117 -2.64 -5.50 -10.27
N SER A 118 -2.64 -6.80 -9.98
CA SER A 118 -2.23 -7.84 -10.92
C SER A 118 -3.19 -9.03 -10.90
N TRP A 119 -3.21 -9.78 -11.98
CA TRP A 119 -4.06 -10.95 -12.19
C TRP A 119 -3.24 -12.15 -12.59
N ARG A 120 -3.46 -13.26 -11.90
CA ARG A 120 -2.87 -14.56 -12.24
C ARG A 120 -3.94 -15.57 -12.59
N GLU A 121 -3.82 -16.20 -13.75
CA GLU A 121 -4.69 -17.29 -14.21
C GLU A 121 -3.79 -18.42 -14.73
N GLY A 122 -3.76 -19.54 -13.98
CA GLY A 122 -2.71 -20.55 -14.16
C GLY A 122 -1.32 -19.92 -14.00
N ASP A 123 -0.46 -20.10 -15.00
CA ASP A 123 0.90 -19.53 -15.04
C ASP A 123 0.94 -18.12 -15.67
N ALA A 124 -0.16 -17.65 -16.27
CA ALA A 124 -0.20 -16.34 -16.89
C ALA A 124 -0.35 -15.24 -15.82
N LEU A 125 0.56 -14.27 -15.81
CA LEU A 125 0.51 -13.08 -14.98
C LEU A 125 0.30 -11.85 -15.86
N GLY A 126 -0.74 -11.07 -15.58
CA GLY A 126 -0.89 -9.73 -16.14
C GLY A 126 -0.97 -8.66 -15.04
N ASP A 127 -0.60 -7.45 -15.42
CA ASP A 127 -0.37 -6.35 -14.49
C ASP A 127 -1.11 -5.10 -14.98
N TRP A 128 -2.16 -4.69 -14.24
CA TRP A 128 -2.90 -3.47 -14.55
C TRP A 128 -2.15 -2.22 -14.10
N SER A 129 -1.16 -2.34 -13.21
CA SER A 129 -0.48 -1.17 -12.64
C SER A 129 0.12 -0.28 -13.73
N ARG A 130 0.52 -0.84 -14.87
CA ARG A 130 1.12 -0.11 -16.00
C ARG A 130 0.13 0.27 -17.10
N LEU A 131 -1.11 -0.21 -17.03
CA LEU A 131 -2.12 0.04 -18.05
C LEU A 131 -2.83 1.37 -17.83
N ALA A 132 -3.38 1.92 -18.91
CA ALA A 132 -4.20 3.11 -18.85
C ALA A 132 -5.58 2.79 -18.26
N PHE A 133 -6.08 3.68 -17.40
CA PHE A 133 -7.44 3.66 -16.91
C PHE A 133 -8.18 4.91 -17.40
N SER A 134 -9.38 4.70 -17.93
CA SER A 134 -10.29 5.77 -18.31
C SER A 134 -11.14 6.17 -17.11
N PHE A 135 -11.35 7.47 -16.95
CA PHE A 135 -12.34 7.98 -16.01
C PHE A 135 -13.74 7.70 -16.56
N ILE A 136 -14.59 7.05 -15.77
CA ILE A 136 -15.96 6.68 -16.19
C ILE A 136 -17.05 7.22 -15.27
N GLY A 137 -16.70 7.85 -14.15
CA GLY A 137 -17.68 8.48 -13.27
C GLY A 137 -17.08 9.26 -12.11
N GLU A 138 -17.80 10.31 -11.69
CA GLU A 138 -17.55 11.09 -10.48
C GLU A 138 -18.82 11.20 -9.66
N ALA A 139 -18.66 11.14 -8.34
CA ALA A 139 -19.68 11.57 -7.40
C ALA A 139 -19.00 12.32 -6.24
N PRO A 140 -19.74 13.05 -5.40
CA PRO A 140 -19.14 13.71 -4.23
C PRO A 140 -18.34 12.72 -3.37
N GLY A 141 -17.03 12.91 -3.32
CA GLY A 141 -16.11 12.04 -2.56
C GLY A 141 -15.82 10.69 -3.23
N ALA A 142 -16.22 10.46 -4.48
CA ALA A 142 -15.96 9.21 -5.17
C ALA A 142 -15.52 9.40 -6.63
N VAL A 143 -14.63 8.54 -7.10
CA VAL A 143 -14.17 8.49 -8.50
C VAL A 143 -14.13 7.06 -8.99
N THR A 144 -14.64 6.84 -10.20
CA THR A 144 -14.65 5.52 -10.85
C THR A 144 -13.76 5.53 -12.09
N LEU A 145 -12.81 4.61 -12.14
CA LEU A 145 -11.88 4.42 -13.24
C LEU A 145 -11.96 3.00 -13.79
N ARG A 146 -11.77 2.83 -15.10
CA ARG A 146 -11.84 1.54 -15.76
C ARG A 146 -10.68 1.30 -16.70
N ALA A 147 -10.04 0.14 -16.59
CA ALA A 147 -9.19 -0.43 -17.61
C ALA A 147 -10.02 -1.36 -18.51
N ALA A 148 -9.88 -1.19 -19.82
CA ALA A 148 -10.47 -2.09 -20.79
C ALA A 148 -9.93 -3.52 -20.63
N GLY A 149 -10.76 -4.49 -20.97
CA GLY A 149 -10.37 -5.90 -20.99
C GLY A 149 -9.57 -6.25 -22.24
N GLY A 150 -9.19 -7.53 -22.33
CA GLY A 150 -8.43 -8.10 -23.44
C GLY A 150 -7.85 -9.43 -22.99
N ALA A 151 -6.52 -9.53 -22.95
CA ALA A 151 -5.84 -10.64 -22.28
C ALA A 151 -6.16 -10.70 -20.77
N LEU A 152 -6.43 -9.55 -20.15
CA LEU A 152 -6.91 -9.42 -18.78
C LEU A 152 -8.44 -9.22 -18.74
N PRO A 153 -9.12 -9.56 -17.63
CA PRO A 153 -10.46 -9.03 -17.37
C PRO A 153 -10.42 -7.49 -17.42
N SER A 154 -11.53 -6.85 -17.82
CA SER A 154 -11.65 -5.42 -17.57
C SER A 154 -11.76 -5.19 -16.06
N LEU A 155 -11.11 -4.15 -15.57
CA LEU A 155 -11.06 -3.81 -14.16
C LEU A 155 -11.64 -2.41 -13.96
N THR A 156 -12.71 -2.32 -13.18
CA THR A 156 -13.27 -1.05 -12.69
C THR A 156 -12.91 -0.88 -11.22
N LYS A 157 -12.34 0.27 -10.87
CA LYS A 157 -11.99 0.68 -9.51
C LYS A 157 -12.80 1.90 -9.15
N GLU A 158 -13.56 1.81 -8.07
CA GLU A 158 -14.25 2.95 -7.48
C GLU A 158 -13.58 3.29 -6.15
N TYR A 159 -12.99 4.47 -6.08
CA TYR A 159 -12.46 5.03 -4.83
C TYR A 159 -13.53 5.91 -4.21
N ARG A 160 -13.83 5.72 -2.93
CA ARG A 160 -14.79 6.51 -2.17
C ARG A 160 -14.19 6.93 -0.83
N LEU A 161 -14.22 8.22 -0.56
CA LEU A 161 -13.83 8.80 0.73
C LEU A 161 -15.07 9.01 1.59
N GLY A 162 -15.20 8.20 2.65
CA GLY A 162 -16.26 8.30 3.65
C GLY A 162 -16.13 9.56 4.50
N ALA A 163 -17.25 10.02 5.06
CA ALA A 163 -17.29 11.18 5.96
C ALA A 163 -16.49 10.96 7.26
N ASP A 164 -16.28 9.71 7.66
CA ASP A 164 -15.43 9.31 8.79
C ASP A 164 -13.93 9.29 8.43
N GLY A 165 -13.59 9.58 7.18
CA GLY A 165 -12.23 9.55 6.65
C GLY A 165 -11.77 8.16 6.18
N ALA A 166 -12.66 7.16 6.09
CA ALA A 166 -12.35 5.89 5.45
C ALA A 166 -12.16 6.08 3.94
N LEU A 167 -11.19 5.39 3.36
CA LEU A 167 -11.07 5.20 1.92
C LEU A 167 -11.55 3.79 1.57
N ASP A 168 -12.71 3.70 0.93
CA ASP A 168 -13.23 2.46 0.37
C ASP A 168 -12.81 2.34 -1.09
N VAL A 169 -12.30 1.18 -1.49
CA VAL A 169 -11.94 0.89 -2.87
C VAL A 169 -12.67 -0.37 -3.32
N ALA A 170 -13.65 -0.20 -4.20
CA ALA A 170 -14.41 -1.30 -4.77
C ALA A 170 -13.84 -1.69 -6.14
N TYR A 171 -13.71 -3.00 -6.35
CA TYR A 171 -13.16 -3.64 -7.54
C TYR A 171 -14.24 -4.46 -8.24
N THR A 172 -14.48 -4.14 -9.51
CA THR A 172 -15.37 -4.94 -10.37
C THR A 172 -14.57 -5.49 -11.54
N LEU A 173 -14.51 -6.82 -11.65
CA LEU A 173 -13.85 -7.55 -12.73
C LEU A 173 -14.91 -8.11 -13.68
N GLU A 174 -14.76 -7.84 -14.97
CA GLU A 174 -15.68 -8.34 -16.00
C GLU A 174 -14.89 -8.98 -17.15
N ALA A 175 -15.41 -10.08 -17.67
CA ALA A 175 -14.88 -10.76 -18.84
C ALA A 175 -16.04 -11.38 -19.64
N PRO A 176 -15.89 -11.53 -20.98
CA PRO A 176 -16.92 -12.15 -21.82
C PRO A 176 -17.23 -13.60 -21.45
N ALA A 177 -16.22 -14.32 -20.95
CA ALA A 177 -16.35 -15.68 -20.44
C ALA A 177 -15.95 -15.70 -18.95
N ALA A 178 -16.48 -16.68 -18.21
CA ALA A 178 -16.08 -16.90 -16.83
C ALA A 178 -14.57 -17.16 -16.74
N ARG A 179 -13.90 -16.44 -15.85
CA ARG A 179 -12.47 -16.62 -15.55
C ARG A 179 -12.28 -17.03 -14.11
N HIS A 180 -11.19 -17.75 -13.87
CA HIS A 180 -10.81 -18.25 -12.56
C HIS A 180 -9.35 -17.91 -12.33
N GLY A 181 -9.09 -17.09 -11.31
CA GLY A 181 -7.74 -16.61 -11.08
C GLY A 181 -7.60 -15.91 -9.75
N GLN A 182 -6.48 -15.21 -9.60
CA GLN A 182 -6.11 -14.53 -8.38
C GLN A 182 -5.88 -13.04 -8.68
N LEU A 183 -6.65 -12.18 -8.03
CA LEU A 183 -6.41 -10.75 -7.99
C LEU A 183 -5.43 -10.47 -6.85
N THR A 184 -4.29 -9.85 -7.16
CA THR A 184 -3.36 -9.37 -6.14
C THR A 184 -3.38 -7.84 -6.11
N VAL A 185 -3.67 -7.26 -4.95
CA VAL A 185 -3.67 -5.81 -4.69
C VAL A 185 -2.49 -5.49 -3.77
N VAL A 186 -1.60 -4.60 -4.22
CA VAL A 186 -0.44 -4.16 -3.44
C VAL A 186 -0.68 -2.77 -2.85
N LEU A 187 -0.41 -2.62 -1.55
CA LEU A 187 -0.41 -1.35 -0.85
C LEU A 187 0.98 -1.09 -0.24
N ASN A 188 1.50 0.11 -0.45
CA ASN A 188 2.75 0.58 0.14
C ASN A 188 2.42 1.60 1.24
N LEU A 189 2.82 1.34 2.49
CA LEU A 189 2.44 2.12 3.67
C LEU A 189 3.65 2.74 4.39
N GLY A 190 3.56 4.04 4.67
CA GLY A 190 4.58 4.88 5.33
C GLY A 190 4.62 4.75 6.86
N LEU A 191 4.85 3.53 7.35
CA LEU A 191 4.82 3.20 8.77
C LEU A 191 6.24 3.16 9.37
N HIS A 192 7.00 4.25 9.24
CA HIS A 192 8.47 4.41 9.34
C HIS A 192 9.23 3.90 10.60
N VAL A 193 8.62 3.10 11.47
CA VAL A 193 9.32 2.45 12.60
C VAL A 193 9.29 0.95 12.43
N ALA A 194 10.43 0.38 12.04
CA ALA A 194 10.58 -1.04 11.73
C ALA A 194 10.19 -1.97 12.89
N ARG A 195 10.69 -1.68 14.09
CA ARG A 195 10.55 -2.50 15.30
C ARG A 195 10.45 -1.63 16.54
N ALA A 196 9.38 -1.82 17.31
CA ALA A 196 9.24 -1.30 18.67
C ALA A 196 8.14 -2.10 19.40
N ASP A 197 8.23 -2.23 20.72
CA ASP A 197 7.27 -3.03 21.50
C ASP A 197 5.84 -2.47 21.45
N ASP A 198 5.73 -1.16 21.29
CA ASP A 198 4.50 -0.37 21.24
C ASP A 198 3.96 -0.18 19.81
N ARG A 199 4.62 -0.78 18.81
CA ARG A 199 4.24 -0.73 17.39
C ARG A 199 4.16 -2.13 16.82
N PHE A 200 2.96 -2.58 16.49
CA PHE A 200 2.72 -3.96 16.11
C PHE A 200 1.58 -4.14 15.13
N VAL A 201 1.62 -5.25 14.41
CA VAL A 201 0.58 -5.70 13.49
C VAL A 201 -0.42 -6.57 14.25
N GLU A 202 -1.70 -6.36 14.01
CA GLU A 202 -2.78 -7.28 14.37
C GLU A 202 -3.39 -7.91 13.10
N ILE A 203 -3.68 -9.21 13.15
CA ILE A 203 -4.38 -9.97 12.11
C ILE A 203 -5.62 -10.60 12.76
N GLY A 204 -6.80 -10.35 12.19
CA GLY A 204 -8.06 -10.85 12.76
C GLY A 204 -8.34 -10.33 14.19
N GLY A 205 -7.70 -9.22 14.59
CA GLY A 205 -7.82 -8.66 15.95
C GLY A 205 -6.85 -9.26 16.99
N ALA A 206 -6.03 -10.24 16.61
CA ALA A 206 -4.96 -10.77 17.46
C ALA A 206 -3.59 -10.20 17.05
N ARG A 207 -2.66 -10.05 17.99
CA ARG A 207 -1.28 -9.63 17.69
C ARG A 207 -0.63 -10.68 16.77
N ALA A 208 -0.07 -10.23 15.65
CA ALA A 208 0.58 -11.10 14.68
C ALA A 208 1.89 -11.68 15.25
N GLU A 209 2.33 -12.81 14.72
CA GLU A 209 3.67 -13.34 14.95
C GLU A 209 4.43 -13.47 13.62
N PRO A 210 5.60 -12.82 13.45
CA PRO A 210 6.21 -11.83 14.34
C PRO A 210 5.41 -10.51 14.41
N ALA A 211 5.34 -9.85 15.56
CA ALA A 211 4.45 -8.69 15.70
C ALA A 211 4.92 -7.39 15.05
N HIS A 212 6.23 -7.19 14.88
CA HIS A 212 6.79 -5.91 14.43
C HIS A 212 6.51 -5.62 12.95
N PHE A 213 6.52 -4.34 12.56
CA PHE A 213 6.22 -3.90 11.19
C PHE A 213 7.16 -4.53 10.16
N ALA A 214 8.48 -4.46 10.38
CA ALA A 214 9.47 -4.91 9.40
C ALA A 214 9.57 -6.44 9.18
N ALA A 215 8.64 -7.24 9.70
CA ALA A 215 8.70 -8.69 9.51
C ALA A 215 8.21 -9.06 8.11
N ARG A 216 8.93 -10.00 7.48
CA ARG A 216 8.40 -10.73 6.32
C ARG A 216 7.51 -11.84 6.85
N ALA A 217 6.22 -11.80 6.53
CA ALA A 217 5.27 -12.80 6.98
C ALA A 217 4.13 -12.97 5.98
N ARG A 218 3.54 -14.17 6.01
CA ARG A 218 2.36 -14.54 5.22
C ARG A 218 1.27 -15.00 6.17
N HIS A 219 0.06 -14.52 5.94
CA HIS A 219 -1.12 -14.82 6.72
C HIS A 219 -2.22 -15.31 5.78
N ASP A 220 -2.88 -16.40 6.15
CA ASP A 220 -4.01 -16.94 5.40
C ASP A 220 -5.34 -16.42 5.96
N ARG A 221 -6.35 -16.33 5.10
CA ARG A 221 -7.75 -16.02 5.47
C ARG A 221 -7.90 -14.71 6.27
N VAL A 222 -7.25 -13.65 5.82
CA VAL A 222 -7.28 -12.32 6.43
C VAL A 222 -8.45 -11.52 5.87
N GLU A 223 -9.34 -11.07 6.76
CA GLU A 223 -10.38 -10.06 6.47
C GLU A 223 -10.07 -8.71 7.12
N ARG A 224 -9.23 -8.72 8.17
CA ARG A 224 -8.85 -7.53 8.91
C ARG A 224 -7.38 -7.58 9.28
N SER A 225 -6.67 -6.51 8.95
CA SER A 225 -5.34 -6.22 9.48
C SER A 225 -5.34 -4.84 10.14
N ALA A 226 -4.52 -4.66 11.17
CA ALA A 226 -4.31 -3.36 11.77
C ALA A 226 -2.83 -3.13 12.07
N PHE A 227 -2.37 -1.92 11.80
CA PHE A 227 -1.01 -1.45 12.10
C PHE A 227 -1.14 -0.45 13.24
N VAL A 228 -0.78 -0.91 14.43
CA VAL A 228 -0.98 -0.18 15.68
C VAL A 228 0.30 0.55 16.04
N ASP A 229 0.20 1.85 16.26
CA ASP A 229 1.29 2.70 16.75
C ASP A 229 0.81 3.39 18.03
N ARG A 230 1.06 2.75 19.18
CA ARG A 230 0.59 3.25 20.48
C ARG A 230 1.32 4.51 20.90
N TRP A 231 2.57 4.68 20.49
CA TRP A 231 3.35 5.89 20.74
C TRP A 231 2.65 7.12 20.15
N ALA A 232 2.24 7.04 18.88
CA ALA A 232 1.49 8.11 18.22
C ALA A 232 -0.04 8.05 18.49
N GLY A 233 -0.52 7.11 19.29
CA GLY A 233 -1.95 6.95 19.61
C GLY A 233 -2.84 6.66 18.40
N ARG A 234 -2.29 6.00 17.36
CA ARG A 234 -2.95 5.79 16.07
C ARG A 234 -2.98 4.32 15.67
N SER A 235 -3.93 3.98 14.81
CA SER A 235 -3.99 2.69 14.14
C SER A 235 -4.48 2.86 12.72
N LEU A 236 -3.83 2.20 11.78
CA LEU A 236 -4.32 2.05 10.42
C LEU A 236 -4.95 0.67 10.29
N THR A 237 -6.26 0.61 10.06
CA THR A 237 -6.98 -0.64 9.87
C THR A 237 -7.31 -0.82 8.40
N LEU A 238 -7.04 -2.01 7.87
CA LEU A 238 -7.50 -2.45 6.56
C LEU A 238 -8.51 -3.58 6.75
N THR A 239 -9.63 -3.48 6.03
CA THR A 239 -10.65 -4.52 6.00
C THR A 239 -10.97 -4.90 4.57
N THR A 240 -11.30 -6.16 4.36
CA THR A 240 -11.73 -6.70 3.08
C THR A 240 -13.12 -7.31 3.22
N ASP A 241 -13.91 -7.31 2.15
CA ASP A 241 -15.25 -7.92 2.11
C ASP A 241 -15.24 -9.45 2.08
N ARG A 242 -14.04 -10.04 1.92
CA ARG A 242 -13.80 -11.46 1.82
C ARG A 242 -12.40 -11.80 2.28
N GLU A 243 -12.19 -13.07 2.62
CA GLU A 243 -10.89 -13.59 2.98
C GLU A 243 -9.85 -13.41 1.86
N ALA A 244 -8.68 -12.92 2.25
CA ALA A 244 -7.49 -12.83 1.41
C ALA A 244 -6.32 -13.55 2.04
N GLN A 245 -5.37 -13.97 1.21
CA GLN A 245 -4.00 -14.18 1.69
C GLN A 245 -3.32 -12.82 1.79
N LEU A 246 -2.69 -12.52 2.92
CA LEU A 246 -1.90 -11.32 3.12
C LEU A 246 -0.42 -11.67 3.24
N GLU A 247 0.39 -11.16 2.33
CA GLU A 247 1.84 -11.09 2.51
C GLU A 247 2.24 -9.68 2.92
N ARG A 248 3.21 -9.58 3.82
CA ARG A 248 3.81 -8.30 4.20
C ARG A 248 5.32 -8.39 4.18
N ALA A 249 5.95 -7.34 3.71
CA ALA A 249 7.40 -7.23 3.61
C ALA A 249 7.87 -5.80 3.91
N PRO A 250 9.06 -5.63 4.49
CA PRO A 250 9.63 -4.31 4.69
C PRO A 250 10.10 -3.72 3.35
N ILE A 251 9.88 -2.42 3.20
CA ILE A 251 10.50 -1.59 2.16
C ILE A 251 11.74 -0.99 2.78
N GLU A 252 12.90 -1.35 2.24
CA GLU A 252 14.19 -1.02 2.82
C GLU A 252 15.08 -0.41 1.74
N THR A 253 15.71 0.72 2.06
CA THR A 253 16.74 1.36 1.23
C THR A 253 18.07 1.28 1.95
N VAL A 254 19.16 1.57 1.24
CA VAL A 254 20.45 1.84 1.87
C VAL A 254 20.65 3.35 1.86
N SER A 255 21.16 3.89 2.96
CA SER A 255 21.56 5.30 3.07
C SER A 255 23.00 5.39 3.54
N LEU A 256 23.79 6.27 2.92
CA LEU A 256 25.15 6.57 3.33
C LEU A 256 25.16 7.74 4.31
N SER A 257 25.94 7.60 5.39
CA SER A 257 26.20 8.65 6.38
C SER A 257 27.69 8.74 6.69
N GLU A 258 28.10 9.73 7.48
CA GLU A 258 29.50 9.89 7.93
C GLU A 258 30.07 8.65 8.62
N GLN A 259 29.23 7.88 9.34
CA GLN A 259 29.68 6.68 10.05
C GLN A 259 29.44 5.39 9.25
N GLY A 260 29.14 5.50 7.95
CA GLY A 260 28.96 4.38 7.03
C GLY A 260 27.54 4.20 6.51
N ALA A 261 27.38 3.23 5.62
CA ALA A 261 26.10 2.85 5.01
C ALA A 261 25.28 1.96 5.94
N GLU A 262 23.97 2.18 5.95
CA GLU A 262 23.01 1.42 6.75
C GLU A 262 21.66 1.25 6.04
N ARG A 263 20.92 0.22 6.45
CA ARG A 263 19.55 0.00 6.03
C ARG A 263 18.64 1.03 6.69
N VAL A 264 17.79 1.64 5.87
CA VAL A 264 16.72 2.53 6.32
C VAL A 264 15.39 1.90 5.96
N PHE A 265 14.53 1.79 6.96
CA PHE A 265 13.17 1.28 6.80
C PHE A 265 12.26 2.40 6.28
N GLN A 266 11.72 2.22 5.07
CA GLN A 266 10.88 3.21 4.39
C GLN A 266 9.39 2.93 4.52
N GLY A 267 9.00 1.74 4.98
CA GLY A 267 7.60 1.36 5.10
C GLY A 267 7.36 -0.12 4.86
N LEU A 268 6.12 -0.44 4.51
CA LEU A 268 5.64 -1.81 4.32
C LEU A 268 5.01 -1.97 2.95
N GLU A 269 5.37 -3.04 2.26
CA GLU A 269 4.58 -3.55 1.14
C GLU A 269 3.63 -4.61 1.69
N LEU A 270 2.33 -4.43 1.47
CA LEU A 270 1.28 -5.40 1.74
C LEU A 270 0.75 -5.92 0.41
N ARG A 271 0.62 -7.24 0.29
CA ARG A 271 0.02 -7.89 -0.89
C ARG A 271 -1.19 -8.69 -0.45
N TYR A 272 -2.37 -8.24 -0.82
CA TYR A 272 -3.62 -8.97 -0.62
C TYR A 272 -3.92 -9.78 -1.88
N THR A 273 -3.97 -11.11 -1.75
CA THR A 273 -4.30 -12.01 -2.85
C THR A 273 -5.68 -12.62 -2.61
N PHE A 274 -6.60 -12.37 -3.53
CA PHE A 274 -7.98 -12.85 -3.51
C PHE A 274 -8.15 -13.93 -4.57
N ALA A 275 -8.69 -15.09 -4.20
CA ALA A 275 -9.19 -16.06 -5.16
C ALA A 275 -10.51 -15.54 -5.76
N VAL A 276 -10.60 -15.51 -7.08
CA VAL A 276 -11.77 -15.03 -7.81
C VAL A 276 -12.23 -16.13 -8.75
N SER A 277 -13.50 -16.55 -8.59
CA SER A 277 -14.13 -17.57 -9.43
C SER A 277 -15.41 -17.03 -10.06
N GLY A 278 -15.52 -17.11 -11.38
CA GLY A 278 -16.77 -16.80 -12.08
C GLY A 278 -17.02 -15.31 -12.33
N THR A 279 -16.02 -14.58 -12.84
CA THR A 279 -16.18 -13.20 -13.35
C THR A 279 -16.89 -13.19 -14.70
N ALA A 280 -18.16 -13.58 -14.74
CA ALA A 280 -18.99 -13.41 -15.93
C ALA A 280 -19.91 -12.20 -15.72
N GLY A 281 -19.77 -11.20 -16.58
CA GLY A 281 -20.67 -10.04 -16.67
C GLY A 281 -20.96 -9.78 -18.15
N VAL A 282 -22.23 -9.79 -18.53
CA VAL A 282 -22.68 -9.64 -19.92
C VAL A 282 -22.26 -8.27 -20.43
N ALA A 283 -21.45 -8.24 -21.48
CA ALA A 283 -21.23 -7.04 -22.28
C ALA A 283 -22.57 -6.66 -22.96
N GLY A 284 -23.40 -5.89 -22.26
CA GLY A 284 -24.51 -5.18 -22.87
C GLY A 284 -23.93 -4.11 -23.78
N ALA A 285 -23.90 -4.39 -25.08
CA ALA A 285 -23.65 -3.40 -26.11
C ALA A 285 -24.65 -2.25 -25.95
N ALA A 286 -24.18 -1.10 -25.45
CA ALA A 286 -24.92 0.14 -25.59
C ALA A 286 -24.50 0.75 -26.93
N GLU A 287 -25.29 0.45 -27.96
CA GLU A 287 -25.32 1.22 -29.20
C GLU A 287 -25.44 2.71 -28.88
N ALA A 288 -24.44 3.47 -29.31
CA ALA A 288 -24.56 4.90 -29.45
C ALA A 288 -25.45 5.20 -30.66
N ARG A 289 -26.54 5.95 -30.46
CA ARG A 289 -27.28 6.66 -31.51
C ARG A 289 -28.12 7.77 -30.87
N PRO A 290 -28.32 8.86 -31.62
CA PRO A 290 -27.61 10.13 -31.53
C PRO A 290 -27.96 10.99 -30.31
#